data_AF-A0A741M3I1-F1
#
_entry.id   AF-A0A741M3I1-F1
#
_cell.length_a   1.000
_cell.length_b   1.000
_cell.length_c   1.000
_cell.angle_alpha   90.00
_cell.angle_beta   90.00
_cell.angle_gamma   90.00
#
_symmetry.space_group_name_H-M   'P 1'
#
loop_
_entity.id
_entity.type
_entity.pdbx_description
1 polymer ?
#
loop_
_entity_poly.entity_id
_entity_poly.type
_entity_poly.pdbx_seq_one_letter_code
_entity_poly.pdbx_strand_id
1 'polypeptide(L)' 'NIFDVDQDTLIKSLNYLAEKSSCLNDAQYILTLNSDKISEIDKRELKLDINFFKRASLTKTSRFLGRRYQEKSRS' A
#
# COMPACT_ATOMS: atom_id res chain seq x y z
N ASN A 1 6.55 0.98 10.50
CA ASN A 1 5.98 1.33 9.18
C ASN A 1 4.78 2.24 9.46
N ILE A 2 4.57 3.35 8.74
CA ILE A 2 3.47 4.29 9.03
C ILE A 2 2.10 3.60 8.84
N PHE A 3 2.08 2.49 8.10
CA PHE A 3 0.94 1.59 7.92
C PHE A 3 1.03 0.30 8.74
N ASP A 4 1.86 0.28 9.79
CA ASP A 4 1.76 -0.76 10.82
C ASP A 4 0.65 -0.43 11.83
N VAL A 5 -0.52 -0.13 11.27
CA VAL A 5 -1.72 0.27 11.98
C VAL A 5 -2.78 -0.80 11.78
N ASP A 6 -3.77 -0.81 12.67
CA ASP A 6 -4.93 -1.70 12.57
C ASP A 6 -5.68 -1.48 11.25
N GLN A 7 -6.36 -2.53 10.79
CA GLN A 7 -7.04 -2.59 9.50
C GLN A 7 -8.04 -1.43 9.30
N ASP A 8 -8.81 -1.08 10.34
CA ASP A 8 -9.74 0.05 10.31
C ASP A 8 -9.06 1.39 9.99
N THR A 9 -7.87 1.61 10.56
CA THR A 9 -7.10 2.84 10.35
C THR A 9 -6.53 2.89 8.94
N LEU A 10 -6.12 1.73 8.41
CA LEU A 10 -5.67 1.60 7.01
C LEU A 10 -6.82 1.92 6.04
N ILE A 11 -8.01 1.35 6.25
CA ILE A 11 -9.20 1.60 5.42
C ILE A 11 -9.58 3.08 5.43
N LYS A 12 -9.64 3.71 6.61
CA LYS A 12 -9.93 5.15 6.75
C LYS A 12 -8.91 6.01 6.00
N SER A 13 -7.63 5.67 6.12
CA SER A 13 -6.55 6.40 5.45
C SER A 13 -6.64 6.29 3.92
N LEU A 14 -6.90 5.08 3.41
CA LEU A 14 -7.08 4.83 1.99
C LEU A 14 -8.31 5.59 1.44
N ASN A 15 -9.44 5.53 2.14
CA ASN A 15 -10.65 6.24 1.76
C ASN A 15 -10.47 7.76 1.79
N TYR A 16 -9.77 8.28 2.79
CA TYR A 16 -9.42 9.71 2.85
C TYR A 16 -8.57 10.14 1.65
N LEU A 17 -7.57 9.34 1.28
CA LEU A 17 -6.74 9.61 0.11
C LEU A 17 -7.54 9.56 -1.19
N ALA A 18 -8.49 8.63 -1.32
CA ALA A 18 -9.40 8.57 -2.46
C ALA A 18 -10.22 9.86 -2.61
N GLU A 19 -10.83 10.32 -1.52
CA GLU A 19 -11.65 11.53 -1.51
C GLU A 19 -10.82 12.80 -1.76
N LYS A 20 -9.60 12.85 -1.23
CA LYS A 20 -8.71 14.00 -1.41
C LYS A 20 -7.92 13.99 -2.71
N SER A 21 -7.82 12.86 -3.40
CA SER A 21 -7.08 12.75 -4.67
C SER A 21 -7.55 13.75 -5.72
N SER A 22 -8.85 14.08 -5.75
CA SER A 22 -9.42 15.10 -6.64
C SER A 22 -9.08 16.54 -6.24
N CYS A 23 -8.74 16.77 -4.98
CA CYS A 23 -8.37 18.08 -4.45
C CYS A 23 -6.85 18.33 -4.46
N LEU A 24 -6.04 17.29 -4.62
CA LEU A 24 -4.59 17.33 -4.54
C LEU A 24 -3.98 17.32 -5.96
N ASN A 25 -4.31 18.34 -6.76
CA ASN A 25 -3.80 18.47 -8.13
C ASN A 25 -2.28 18.68 -8.20
N ASP A 26 -1.65 19.12 -7.11
CA ASP A 26 -0.22 19.43 -7.06
C ASP A 26 0.63 18.38 -6.31
N ALA A 27 0.03 17.24 -5.90
CA ALA A 27 0.75 16.22 -5.13
C ALA A 27 0.47 14.80 -5.62
N GLN A 28 1.53 13.99 -5.71
CA GLN A 28 1.44 12.55 -5.98
C GLN A 28 1.95 11.78 -4.76
N TYR A 29 1.15 10.85 -4.27
CA TYR A 29 1.50 9.99 -3.14
C TYR A 29 1.86 8.59 -3.65
N ILE A 30 3.02 8.08 -3.24
CA ILE A 30 3.41 6.70 -3.49
C ILE A 30 3.19 5.91 -2.20
N LEU A 31 2.30 4.92 -2.26
CA LEU A 31 1.99 4.03 -1.14
C LEU A 31 2.65 2.68 -1.35
N THR A 32 3.33 2.18 -0.31
CA THR A 32 3.83 0.80 -0.27
C THR A 32 3.01 0.03 0.76
N LEU A 33 2.19 -0.90 0.28
CA LEU A 33 1.25 -1.66 1.10
C LEU A 33 1.66 -3.13 1.12
N ASN A 34 1.50 -3.78 2.28
CA ASN A 34 1.68 -5.23 2.39
C ASN A 34 0.48 -5.93 1.75
N SER A 35 0.73 -6.87 0.84
CA SER A 35 -0.33 -7.60 0.14
C SER A 35 -1.31 -8.29 1.08
N ASP A 36 -0.80 -8.83 2.19
CA ASP A 36 -1.57 -9.62 3.14
C ASP A 36 -2.64 -8.76 3.83
N LYS A 37 -2.26 -7.53 4.23
CA LYS A 37 -3.20 -6.54 4.79
C LYS A 37 -4.25 -6.08 3.78
N ILE A 38 -3.94 -6.11 2.48
CA ILE A 38 -4.89 -5.72 1.43
C ILE A 38 -5.86 -6.85 1.10
N SER A 39 -5.41 -8.11 1.15
CA SER A 39 -6.30 -9.26 0.93
C SER A 39 -7.37 -9.44 2.00
N GLU A 40 -7.12 -8.94 3.21
CA GLU A 40 -8.07 -9.01 4.33
C GLU A 40 -9.16 -7.91 4.27
N ILE A 41 -8.97 -6.87 3.46
CA ILE A 41 -9.93 -5.77 3.33
C ILE A 41 -11.05 -6.16 2.37
N ASP A 42 -12.30 -6.01 2.80
CA ASP A 42 -13.44 -6.14 1.89
C ASP A 42 -13.42 -4.98 0.88
N LYS A 43 -13.49 -5.31 -0.41
CA LYS A 43 -13.58 -4.34 -1.50
C LYS A 43 -14.76 -3.38 -1.34
N ARG A 44 -15.81 -3.78 -0.62
CA ARG A 44 -16.98 -2.93 -0.34
C ARG A 44 -16.67 -1.78 0.61
N GLU A 45 -15.64 -1.89 1.43
CA GLU A 45 -15.24 -0.86 2.40
C GLU A 45 -14.31 0.20 1.79
N LEU A 46 -13.67 -0.13 0.66
CA LEU A 46 -12.77 0.76 -0.05
C LEU A 46 -13.51 1.58 -1.11
N LYS A 47 -13.36 2.90 -1.03
CA LYS A 47 -13.85 3.86 -2.03
C LYS A 47 -12.95 3.97 -3.27
N LEU A 48 -11.86 3.20 -3.32
CA LEU A 48 -10.90 3.21 -4.42
C LEU A 48 -10.55 1.79 -4.86
N ASP A 49 -10.30 1.61 -6.15
CA ASP A 49 -9.79 0.35 -6.67
C ASP A 49 -8.26 0.31 -6.59
N ILE A 50 -7.73 -0.38 -5.58
CA ILE A 50 -6.29 -0.55 -5.39
C ILE A 50 -5.63 -1.16 -6.63
N ASN A 51 -6.31 -2.06 -7.34
CA ASN A 51 -5.75 -2.70 -8.53
C ASN A 51 -5.61 -1.71 -9.69
N PHE A 52 -6.54 -0.76 -9.81
CA PHE A 52 -6.47 0.30 -10.81
C PHE A 52 -5.27 1.23 -10.55
N PHE A 53 -4.99 1.55 -9.28
CA PHE A 53 -3.87 2.42 -8.90
C PHE A 53 -2.53 1.69 -8.74
N LYS A 54 -2.52 0.36 -8.85
CA LYS A 54 -1.32 -0.46 -8.66
C LYS A 54 -0.30 -0.21 -9.77
N ARG A 55 0.83 0.41 -9.41
CA ARG A 55 1.95 0.65 -10.33
C ARG A 55 2.97 -0.51 -10.38
N ALA A 56 3.14 -1.22 -9.28
CA ALA A 56 4.07 -2.34 -9.19
C ALA A 56 3.60 -3.39 -8.17
N SER A 57 3.98 -4.65 -8.39
CA SER A 57 3.82 -5.75 -7.43
C SER A 57 5.19 -6.34 -7.16
N LEU A 58 5.64 -6.31 -5.91
CA LEU A 58 6.95 -6.80 -5.51
C LEU A 58 6.76 -8.03 -4.64
N THR A 59 7.42 -9.13 -5.01
CA THR A 59 7.31 -10.41 -4.30
C THR A 59 8.71 -10.98 -4.04
N LYS A 60 8.79 -12.09 -3.31
CA LYS A 60 10.07 -12.78 -3.09
C LYS A 60 10.66 -13.34 -4.40
N THR A 61 9.81 -13.63 -5.39
CA THR A 61 10.18 -14.09 -6.73
C THR A 61 10.45 -12.92 -7.70
N SER A 62 9.71 -11.82 -7.55
CA SER A 62 9.89 -10.57 -8.31
C SER A 62 10.32 -9.44 -7.36
N ARG A 63 11.60 -9.47 -6.97
CA ARG A 63 12.16 -8.58 -5.94
C ARG A 63 12.41 -7.19 -6.48
N PHE A 64 12.26 -6.17 -5.63
CA PHE A 64 12.53 -4.77 -5.99
C PHE A 64 13.92 -4.55 -6.60
N LEU A 65 14.95 -5.11 -5.96
CA LEU A 65 16.34 -4.95 -6.40
C LEU A 65 16.81 -6.03 -7.39
N GLY A 66 15.92 -6.91 -7.87
CA GLY A 66 16.27 -8.02 -8.77
C GLY A 66 17.22 -9.08 -8.19
N ARG A 67 17.69 -8.91 -6.95
CA ARG A 67 18.65 -9.82 -6.28
C ARG A 67 18.15 -10.29 -4.93
N ARG A 68 18.70 -11.39 -4.42
CA ARG A 68 18.49 -11.79 -3.03
C ARG A 68 19.17 -10.77 -2.11
N TYR A 69 18.39 -10.16 -1.23
CA TYR A 69 18.85 -9.33 -0.13
C TYR A 69 18.39 -9.95 1.18
N GLN A 70 19.24 -9.84 2.19
CA GLN A 70 19.04 -10.34 3.54
C GLN A 70 19.11 -9.16 4.48
N GLU A 71 18.27 -9.16 5.51
CA GLU A 71 18.33 -8.14 6.55
C GLU A 71 19.68 -8.25 7.26
N LYS A 72 20.35 -7.11 7.49
CA LYS A 72 21.57 -7.14 8.31
C LYS A 72 21.16 -7.56 9.72
N SER A 73 21.55 -8.76 10.12
CA SER A 73 21.49 -9.18 11.52
C SER A 73 22.20 -8.12 12.36
N ARG A 74 21.47 -7.48 13.28
CA ARG A 74 22.10 -6.60 14.27
C ARG A 74 23.06 -7.47 15.08
N SER A 75 24.36 -7.20 14.91
CA SER A 75 25.45 -7.77 15.70
C SER A 75 25.62 -6.97 16.98
#